data_AF-A0A955WWQ5-F1
#
_entry.id   AF-A0A955WWQ5-F1
#
_cell.length_a   1.000
_cell.length_b   1.000
_cell.length_c   1.000
_cell.angle_alpha   90.00
_cell.angle_beta   90.00
_cell.angle_gamma   90.00
#
_symmetry.space_group_name_H-M   'P 1'
#
loop_
_entity.id
_entity.type
_entity.pdbx_description
1 polymer ?
#
loop_
_entity_poly.entity_id
_entity_poly.type
_entity_poly.pdbx_seq_one_letter_code
_entity_poly.pdbx_strand_id
1 'polypeptide(L)'
;MGRRDLRRRIDVPANEQARRPVRSSRARRAARHGRLLGMGLTPPTDDPDALVWKGALGPGQATVRRLGETWAVEVSATELPGELRIGSEAAVGGLRRVFMGKDVQTGDMIFDDAVRIDGPEALVRAACTVGTRRLLTRWVPDHELQLQAQRLTLTFASHSEQRLVARLRTLRSLLQSLCRAQGNLAVRLLRNAARDPVAQVRTLSLLTLLEGPLQTLDARRRRRAILVGAGHPQASLRKAAAPLLVGLLNTAEVAFEALPERALWTLLAFGDPARQVEAAHRLGAVGGADSVPPLAEHADAFFGTGALKTAARAAIAQILERTGGLRSGGLSLAEDQAGELSLLGQGLDDDDDLVEDA
;
A
#
# COMPACT_ATOMS: atom_id res chain seq x y z
N MET A 1 81.85 -34.14 18.29
CA MET A 1 81.77 -34.91 19.55
C MET A 1 80.31 -34.94 20.00
N GLY A 2 79.78 -36.12 20.38
CA GLY A 2 78.49 -36.27 21.09
C GLY A 2 77.26 -36.44 20.19
N ARG A 3 77.01 -37.60 19.54
CA ARG A 3 76.40 -38.86 20.04
C ARG A 3 74.93 -38.78 20.50
N ARG A 4 74.15 -39.70 19.89
CA ARG A 4 72.91 -40.40 20.31
C ARG A 4 71.60 -39.76 19.85
N ASP A 5 70.95 -40.32 18.81
CA ASP A 5 70.19 -41.58 18.79
C ASP A 5 69.03 -41.60 19.78
N LEU A 6 67.82 -41.41 19.25
CA LEU A 6 66.64 -42.20 19.62
C LEU A 6 65.52 -41.99 18.58
N ARG A 7 65.68 -42.71 17.46
CA ARG A 7 64.58 -43.06 16.57
C ARG A 7 63.65 -44.02 17.30
N ARG A 8 62.53 -43.54 17.84
CA ARG A 8 61.37 -44.40 18.12
C ARG A 8 60.52 -44.49 16.87
N ARG A 9 60.75 -45.53 16.07
CA ARG A 9 59.76 -46.08 15.16
C ARG A 9 58.59 -46.59 16.00
N ILE A 10 57.44 -45.97 15.87
CA ILE A 10 56.17 -46.57 16.27
C ILE A 10 55.65 -47.26 15.02
N ASP A 11 55.72 -48.58 15.02
CA ASP A 11 55.02 -49.40 14.04
C ASP A 11 53.52 -49.21 14.26
N VAL A 12 52.89 -48.45 13.35
CA VAL A 12 51.44 -48.37 13.27
C VAL A 12 50.98 -49.61 12.50
N PRO A 13 50.19 -50.51 13.11
CA PRO A 13 49.71 -51.69 12.41
C PRO A 13 48.79 -51.30 11.26
N ALA A 14 49.20 -51.71 10.07
CA ALA A 14 48.39 -51.70 8.86
C ALA A 14 47.33 -52.80 8.94
N ASN A 15 46.19 -52.55 9.59
CA ASN A 15 44.88 -53.14 9.30
C ASN A 15 43.85 -52.79 10.38
N GLU A 16 43.16 -51.65 10.24
CA GLU A 16 41.81 -51.49 10.82
C GLU A 16 41.06 -50.28 10.21
N GLN A 17 41.24 -50.03 8.92
CA GLN A 17 40.33 -49.16 8.14
C GLN A 17 39.09 -49.93 7.67
N ALA A 18 38.73 -51.00 8.36
CA ALA A 18 37.52 -51.76 8.11
C ALA A 18 36.33 -51.11 8.83
N ARG A 19 35.45 -50.50 8.03
CA ARG A 19 34.01 -50.43 8.29
C ARG A 19 33.60 -49.69 9.55
N ARG A 20 33.89 -48.38 9.64
CA ARG A 20 32.93 -47.49 10.32
C ARG A 20 31.64 -47.55 9.49
N PRO A 21 30.54 -48.09 10.02
CA PRO A 21 29.32 -48.23 9.23
C PRO A 21 28.87 -46.84 8.81
N VAL A 22 28.47 -46.70 7.55
CA VAL A 22 27.74 -45.56 6.94
C VAL A 22 26.33 -45.42 7.60
N ARG A 23 26.20 -45.73 8.90
CA ARG A 23 25.02 -45.51 9.73
C ARG A 23 24.75 -44.02 9.99
N SER A 24 25.74 -43.15 9.77
CA SER A 24 25.58 -41.70 9.91
C SER A 24 24.88 -41.04 8.73
N SER A 25 24.88 -41.62 7.51
CA SER A 25 24.16 -41.03 6.37
C SER A 25 22.67 -41.37 6.40
N ARG A 26 22.30 -42.60 6.78
CA ARG A 26 20.90 -43.06 6.88
C ARG A 26 20.17 -42.44 8.07
N ALA A 27 20.79 -42.38 9.25
CA ALA A 27 20.20 -41.73 10.42
C ALA A 27 20.09 -40.20 10.24
N ARG A 28 21.08 -39.56 9.60
CA ARG A 28 20.97 -38.14 9.20
C ARG A 28 19.94 -37.95 8.11
N ARG A 29 19.82 -38.83 7.10
CA ARG A 29 18.72 -38.80 6.11
C ARG A 29 17.36 -38.96 6.79
N ALA A 30 17.20 -39.87 7.75
CA ALA A 30 15.95 -40.10 8.47
C ALA A 30 15.57 -38.90 9.38
N ALA A 31 16.53 -38.32 10.11
CA ALA A 31 16.30 -37.10 10.89
C ALA A 31 16.08 -35.86 10.01
N ARG A 32 16.72 -35.79 8.83
CA ARG A 32 16.44 -34.80 7.77
C ARG A 32 15.02 -34.98 7.23
N HIS A 33 14.58 -36.22 7.00
CA HIS A 33 13.22 -36.52 6.56
C HIS A 33 12.19 -36.08 7.60
N GLY A 34 12.40 -36.34 8.90
CA GLY A 34 11.44 -35.98 9.95
C GLY A 34 11.03 -34.49 9.99
N ARG A 35 11.98 -33.55 9.78
CA ARG A 35 11.66 -32.11 9.76
C ARG A 35 11.01 -31.65 8.46
N LEU A 36 11.40 -32.23 7.32
CA LEU A 36 10.79 -31.95 6.02
C LEU A 36 9.35 -32.51 5.98
N LEU A 37 9.12 -33.68 6.59
CA LEU A 37 7.80 -34.28 6.73
C LEU A 37 6.85 -33.41 7.58
N GLY A 38 7.33 -32.74 8.62
CA GLY A 38 6.53 -31.78 9.39
C GLY A 38 6.04 -30.56 8.59
N MET A 39 6.60 -30.33 7.41
CA MET A 39 6.17 -29.30 6.45
C MET A 39 5.31 -29.86 5.30
N GLY A 40 5.06 -31.17 5.27
CA GLY A 40 4.36 -31.85 4.18
C GLY A 40 5.23 -32.08 2.93
N LEU A 41 6.57 -32.05 3.06
CA LEU A 41 7.47 -32.37 1.94
C LEU A 41 7.62 -33.89 1.83
N THR A 42 7.26 -34.45 0.67
CA THR A 42 7.39 -35.88 0.35
C THR A 42 8.20 -36.06 -0.93
N PRO A 43 9.18 -36.97 -0.98
CA PRO A 43 9.86 -37.29 -2.24
C PRO A 43 8.83 -37.85 -3.25
N PRO A 44 8.85 -37.42 -4.52
CA PRO A 44 8.04 -38.04 -5.57
C PRO A 44 8.61 -39.41 -5.94
N THR A 45 7.78 -40.24 -6.57
CA THR A 45 8.13 -41.60 -6.97
C THR A 45 9.21 -41.63 -8.06
N ASP A 46 9.23 -40.60 -8.93
CA ASP A 46 9.96 -40.65 -10.22
C ASP A 46 11.20 -39.73 -10.28
N ASP A 47 11.39 -38.81 -9.32
CA ASP A 47 12.47 -37.83 -9.32
C ASP A 47 13.10 -37.73 -7.92
N PRO A 48 14.24 -38.40 -7.65
CA PRO A 48 14.83 -38.45 -6.31
C PRO A 48 15.37 -37.11 -5.80
N ASP A 49 15.55 -36.13 -6.69
CA ASP A 49 16.06 -34.79 -6.35
C ASP A 49 14.96 -33.74 -6.21
N ALA A 50 13.70 -34.14 -6.47
CA ALA A 50 12.51 -33.34 -6.19
C ALA A 50 11.90 -33.68 -4.83
N LEU A 51 11.23 -32.69 -4.25
CA LEU A 51 10.34 -32.83 -3.10
C LEU A 51 9.00 -32.20 -3.47
N VAL A 52 7.92 -32.94 -3.26
CA VAL A 52 6.56 -32.42 -3.40
C VAL A 52 6.14 -31.82 -2.07
N TRP A 53 5.85 -30.53 -2.05
CA TRP A 53 5.37 -29.80 -0.90
C TRP A 53 3.83 -29.78 -0.88
N LYS A 54 3.25 -30.73 -0.16
CA LYS A 54 1.79 -30.81 0.02
C LYS A 54 1.32 -29.74 1.01
N GLY A 55 0.27 -29.01 0.64
CA GLY A 55 -0.35 -27.99 1.50
C GLY A 55 0.34 -26.63 1.51
N ALA A 56 1.14 -26.32 0.47
CA ALA A 56 1.69 -24.98 0.27
C ALA A 56 0.57 -23.92 0.19
N LEU A 57 -0.51 -24.24 -0.52
CA LEU A 57 -1.72 -23.44 -0.70
C LEU A 57 -2.93 -24.36 -0.94
N GLY A 58 -3.63 -24.78 0.12
CA GLY A 58 -4.83 -25.62 -0.04
C GLY A 58 -4.58 -26.88 -0.90
N PRO A 59 -5.36 -27.13 -1.97
CA PRO A 59 -5.17 -28.28 -2.88
C PRO A 59 -3.97 -28.12 -3.84
N GLY A 60 -3.34 -26.95 -3.90
CA GLY A 60 -2.21 -26.68 -4.78
C GLY A 60 -0.98 -27.55 -4.49
N GLN A 61 -0.26 -27.91 -5.55
CA GLN A 61 1.00 -28.64 -5.47
C GLN A 61 2.16 -27.68 -5.68
N ALA A 62 3.20 -27.82 -4.84
CA ALA A 62 4.47 -27.14 -5.04
C ALA A 62 5.57 -28.19 -5.19
N THR A 63 6.49 -27.96 -6.12
CA THR A 63 7.69 -28.78 -6.31
C THR A 63 8.90 -27.99 -5.83
N VAL A 64 9.76 -28.65 -5.08
CA VAL A 64 11.00 -28.10 -4.54
C VAL A 64 12.13 -28.99 -5.03
N ARG A 65 12.99 -28.45 -5.87
CA ARG A 65 14.13 -29.16 -6.47
C ARG A 65 15.44 -28.55 -5.99
N ARG A 66 16.44 -29.41 -5.79
CA ARG A 66 17.80 -28.96 -5.55
C ARG A 66 18.59 -28.98 -6.86
N LEU A 67 19.17 -27.84 -7.23
CA LEU A 67 19.99 -27.68 -8.43
C LEU A 67 21.41 -27.29 -8.00
N GLY A 68 22.18 -28.28 -7.52
CA GLY A 68 23.50 -28.03 -6.93
C GLY A 68 23.43 -27.27 -5.61
N GLU A 69 23.89 -26.02 -5.60
CA GLU A 69 23.87 -25.11 -4.44
C GLU A 69 22.59 -24.26 -4.35
N THR A 70 21.75 -24.31 -5.38
CA THR A 70 20.49 -23.58 -5.43
C THR A 70 19.30 -24.49 -5.20
N TRP A 71 18.22 -23.88 -4.74
CA TRP A 71 16.91 -24.49 -4.63
C TRP A 71 15.99 -23.78 -5.60
N ALA A 72 15.29 -24.56 -6.42
CA ALA A 72 14.20 -24.10 -7.27
C ALA A 72 12.88 -24.53 -6.63
N VAL A 73 12.00 -23.58 -6.41
CA VAL A 73 10.65 -23.79 -5.91
C VAL A 73 9.68 -23.35 -6.99
N GLU A 74 8.77 -24.24 -7.34
CA GLU A 74 7.69 -23.95 -8.26
C GLU A 74 6.37 -24.24 -7.58
N VAL A 75 5.45 -23.28 -7.63
CA VAL A 75 4.11 -23.38 -7.06
C VAL A 75 3.11 -23.08 -8.15
N SER A 76 2.21 -24.04 -8.39
CA SER A 76 1.09 -23.87 -9.32
C SER A 76 -0.20 -23.97 -8.51
N ALA A 77 -0.94 -22.88 -8.45
CA ALA A 77 -2.17 -22.78 -7.66
C ALA A 77 -3.19 -21.92 -8.42
N THR A 78 -4.38 -22.46 -8.66
CA THR A 78 -5.45 -21.76 -9.38
C THR A 78 -5.96 -20.53 -8.62
N GLU A 79 -5.72 -20.49 -7.31
CA GLU A 79 -6.02 -19.37 -6.42
C GLU A 79 -4.99 -18.24 -6.51
N LEU A 80 -3.91 -18.39 -7.28
CA LEU A 80 -2.99 -17.28 -7.54
C LEU A 80 -3.59 -16.33 -8.59
N PRO A 81 -3.44 -15.01 -8.42
CA PRO A 81 -3.92 -14.03 -9.39
C PRO A 81 -3.25 -14.21 -10.75
N GLY A 82 -3.97 -14.79 -11.72
CA GLY A 82 -3.43 -15.11 -13.04
C GLY A 82 -3.02 -13.91 -13.88
N GLU A 83 -3.66 -12.76 -13.63
CA GLU A 83 -3.37 -11.48 -14.29
C GLU A 83 -2.22 -10.72 -13.63
N LEU A 84 -1.78 -11.13 -12.43
CA LEU A 84 -0.71 -10.48 -11.71
C LEU A 84 0.64 -11.04 -12.15
N ARG A 85 1.56 -10.13 -12.46
CA ARG A 85 2.94 -10.45 -12.80
C ARG A 85 3.87 -9.78 -11.80
N ILE A 86 4.80 -10.53 -11.23
CA ILE A 86 5.78 -10.02 -10.27
C ILE A 86 7.16 -10.49 -10.70
N GLY A 87 8.16 -9.62 -10.61
CA GLY A 87 9.55 -9.98 -10.85
C GLY A 87 10.55 -8.94 -10.31
N SER A 88 11.82 -9.30 -10.27
CA SER A 88 12.91 -8.35 -9.97
C SER A 88 13.28 -7.52 -11.19
N GLU A 89 13.69 -6.28 -11.00
CA GLU A 89 14.26 -5.47 -12.09
C GLU A 89 15.49 -6.14 -12.74
N ALA A 90 16.34 -6.79 -11.93
CA ALA A 90 17.59 -7.40 -12.39
C ALA A 90 17.38 -8.63 -13.28
N ALA A 91 16.37 -9.48 -12.99
CA ALA A 91 16.07 -10.67 -13.78
C ALA A 91 15.40 -10.37 -15.13
N VAL A 92 14.93 -9.14 -15.35
CA VAL A 92 14.29 -8.71 -16.60
C VAL A 92 15.35 -7.98 -17.44
N GLY A 93 16.29 -8.74 -18.01
CA GLY A 93 17.31 -8.23 -18.92
C GLY A 93 16.70 -7.32 -20.00
N GLY A 94 17.46 -6.32 -20.45
CA GLY A 94 16.97 -5.11 -21.16
C GLY A 94 15.97 -5.31 -22.30
N LEU A 95 15.95 -6.46 -22.98
CA LEU A 95 14.99 -6.80 -24.03
C LEU A 95 13.58 -7.18 -23.53
N ARG A 96 13.42 -7.69 -22.29
CA ARG A 96 12.10 -8.06 -21.74
C ARG A 96 11.28 -6.88 -21.21
N ARG A 97 11.91 -5.71 -20.99
CA ARG A 97 11.21 -4.52 -20.48
C ARG A 97 10.06 -4.06 -21.37
N VAL A 98 10.18 -4.28 -22.69
CA VAL A 98 9.18 -3.88 -23.70
C VAL A 98 7.91 -4.74 -23.64
N PHE A 99 8.00 -5.99 -23.15
CA PHE A 99 6.87 -6.94 -23.17
C PHE A 99 6.08 -7.00 -21.86
N MET A 100 6.60 -6.47 -20.76
CA MET A 100 6.03 -6.66 -19.41
C MET A 100 5.07 -5.54 -18.96
N GLY A 101 4.33 -4.92 -19.88
CA GLY A 101 3.33 -3.90 -19.54
C GLY A 101 3.90 -2.65 -18.84
N LYS A 102 3.00 -1.71 -18.52
CA LYS A 102 3.34 -0.54 -17.71
C LYS A 102 3.36 -0.98 -16.25
N ASP A 103 4.50 -0.85 -15.60
CA ASP A 103 4.65 -1.14 -14.18
C ASP A 103 3.64 -0.32 -13.36
N VAL A 104 2.94 -0.99 -12.45
CA VAL A 104 1.88 -0.37 -11.64
C VAL A 104 2.47 0.13 -10.34
N GLN A 105 2.52 1.45 -10.21
CA GLN A 105 3.00 2.12 -9.02
C GLN A 105 2.01 1.92 -7.85
N THR A 106 2.53 1.44 -6.72
CA THR A 106 1.75 1.25 -5.49
C THR A 106 1.73 2.49 -4.62
N GLY A 107 2.71 3.38 -4.79
CA GLY A 107 2.91 4.59 -3.98
C GLY A 107 3.86 4.38 -2.81
N ASP A 108 4.50 3.23 -2.71
CA ASP A 108 5.52 2.93 -1.71
C ASP A 108 6.87 2.91 -2.43
N MET A 109 7.56 4.06 -2.50
CA MET A 109 8.75 4.24 -3.34
C MET A 109 9.81 3.16 -3.13
N ILE A 110 10.09 2.78 -1.88
CA ILE A 110 11.07 1.74 -1.56
C ILE A 110 10.66 0.39 -2.16
N PHE A 111 9.36 0.08 -2.13
CA PHE A 111 8.84 -1.13 -2.74
C PHE A 111 8.81 -1.03 -4.28
N ASP A 112 8.33 0.09 -4.81
CA ASP A 112 8.19 0.33 -6.26
C ASP A 112 9.58 0.33 -6.95
N ASP A 113 10.64 0.77 -6.28
CA ASP A 113 12.03 0.71 -6.77
C ASP A 113 12.62 -0.72 -6.74
N ALA A 114 12.18 -1.54 -5.79
CA ALA A 114 12.74 -2.88 -5.56
C ALA A 114 12.00 -4.00 -6.30
N VAL A 115 10.72 -3.80 -6.60
CA VAL A 115 9.81 -4.84 -7.08
C VAL A 115 9.01 -4.34 -8.26
N ARG A 116 9.15 -5.01 -9.41
CA ARG A 116 8.31 -4.75 -10.57
C ARG A 116 7.02 -5.56 -10.47
N ILE A 117 5.89 -4.89 -10.68
CA ILE A 117 4.56 -5.51 -10.64
C ILE A 117 3.68 -5.00 -11.78
N ASP A 118 3.09 -5.94 -12.52
CA ASP A 118 2.20 -5.66 -13.65
C ASP A 118 0.87 -6.42 -13.49
N GLY A 119 -0.19 -5.90 -14.09
CA GLY A 119 -1.55 -6.42 -14.00
C GLY A 119 -2.59 -5.31 -13.77
N PRO A 120 -3.86 -5.68 -13.57
CA PRO A 120 -4.92 -4.71 -13.29
C PRO A 120 -4.62 -3.89 -12.03
N GLU A 121 -4.69 -2.56 -12.14
CA GLU A 121 -4.30 -1.64 -11.07
C GLU A 121 -5.04 -1.91 -9.74
N ALA A 122 -6.34 -2.21 -9.80
CA ALA A 122 -7.15 -2.59 -8.65
C ALA A 122 -6.65 -3.87 -7.97
N LEU A 123 -6.25 -4.87 -8.76
CA LEU A 123 -5.71 -6.14 -8.25
C LEU A 123 -4.34 -5.93 -7.61
N VAL A 124 -3.44 -5.20 -8.28
CA VAL A 124 -2.10 -4.87 -7.77
C VAL A 124 -2.21 -4.16 -6.42
N ARG A 125 -2.98 -3.08 -6.35
CA ARG A 125 -3.13 -2.27 -5.13
C ARG A 125 -3.85 -3.02 -4.01
N ALA A 126 -4.80 -3.90 -4.34
CA ALA A 126 -5.45 -4.77 -3.35
C ALA A 126 -4.49 -5.86 -2.82
N ALA A 127 -3.67 -6.45 -3.70
CA ALA A 127 -2.71 -7.51 -3.37
C ALA A 127 -1.54 -7.00 -2.53
N CYS A 128 -1.03 -5.81 -2.84
CA CYS A 128 0.14 -5.19 -2.24
C CYS A 128 -0.15 -4.52 -0.90
N THR A 129 -0.65 -5.28 0.07
CA THR A 129 -0.73 -4.83 1.48
C THR A 129 0.67 -4.59 2.06
N VAL A 130 0.77 -3.83 3.16
CA VAL A 130 2.04 -3.64 3.89
C VAL A 130 2.81 -4.95 4.15
N GLY A 131 2.10 -6.03 4.51
CA GLY A 131 2.72 -7.34 4.74
C GLY A 131 3.22 -7.99 3.45
N THR A 132 2.45 -7.90 2.37
CA THR A 132 2.84 -8.40 1.04
C THR A 132 4.07 -7.66 0.52
N ARG A 133 4.06 -6.32 0.57
CA ARG A 133 5.16 -5.48 0.09
C ARG A 133 6.46 -5.82 0.82
N ARG A 134 6.43 -5.88 2.16
CA ARG A 134 7.59 -6.29 2.97
C ARG A 134 8.13 -7.67 2.60
N LEU A 135 7.26 -8.64 2.34
CA LEU A 135 7.69 -9.97 1.92
C LEU A 135 8.33 -9.92 0.53
N LEU A 136 7.71 -9.25 -0.43
CA LEU A 136 8.22 -9.11 -1.78
C LEU A 136 9.55 -8.36 -1.84
N THR A 137 9.69 -7.21 -1.17
CA THR A 137 10.97 -6.47 -1.08
C THR A 137 12.09 -7.32 -0.48
N ARG A 138 11.76 -8.27 0.40
CA ARG A 138 12.75 -9.21 0.95
C ARG A 138 13.14 -10.31 -0.04
N TRP A 139 12.19 -10.75 -0.87
CA TRP A 139 12.40 -11.89 -1.76
C TRP A 139 13.02 -11.50 -3.10
N VAL A 140 12.56 -10.40 -3.68
CA VAL A 140 12.81 -10.07 -5.09
C VAL A 140 14.25 -9.62 -5.38
N PRO A 141 14.93 -8.82 -4.53
CA PRO A 141 16.30 -8.38 -4.84
C PRO A 141 17.34 -9.51 -4.81
N ASP A 142 17.19 -10.43 -3.85
CA ASP A 142 18.19 -11.48 -3.60
C ASP A 142 17.90 -12.79 -4.35
N HIS A 143 16.70 -12.93 -4.95
CA HIS A 143 16.20 -14.18 -5.49
C HIS A 143 15.47 -13.98 -6.82
N GLU A 144 15.53 -14.98 -7.69
CA GLU A 144 14.78 -14.99 -8.94
C GLU A 144 13.33 -15.39 -8.68
N LEU A 145 12.58 -14.53 -7.97
CA LEU A 145 11.14 -14.71 -7.77
C LEU A 145 10.39 -14.17 -8.99
N GLN A 146 9.55 -15.02 -9.59
CA GLN A 146 8.65 -14.63 -10.66
C GLN A 146 7.24 -15.17 -10.38
N LEU A 147 6.23 -14.35 -10.62
CA LEU A 147 4.82 -14.78 -10.66
C LEU A 147 4.29 -14.46 -12.04
N GLN A 148 3.74 -15.46 -12.75
CA GLN A 148 3.07 -15.27 -14.02
C GLN A 148 2.09 -16.42 -14.28
N ALA A 149 0.91 -16.12 -14.82
CA ALA A 149 -0.07 -17.14 -15.24
C ALA A 149 -0.35 -18.19 -14.15
N GLN A 150 -0.61 -17.73 -12.91
CA GLN A 150 -0.91 -18.57 -11.74
C GLN A 150 0.23 -19.51 -11.31
N ARG A 151 1.44 -19.28 -11.82
CA ARG A 151 2.65 -20.02 -11.48
C ARG A 151 3.65 -19.09 -10.82
N LEU A 152 4.09 -19.46 -9.63
CA LEU A 152 5.19 -18.81 -8.93
C LEU A 152 6.44 -19.67 -9.06
N THR A 153 7.51 -19.10 -9.57
CA THR A 153 8.84 -19.69 -9.58
C THR A 153 9.76 -18.88 -8.67
N LEU A 154 10.65 -19.58 -7.97
CA LEU A 154 11.60 -18.98 -7.05
C LEU A 154 12.89 -19.78 -7.07
N THR A 155 13.99 -19.15 -7.43
CA THR A 155 15.33 -19.74 -7.33
C THR A 155 16.16 -19.01 -6.29
N PHE A 156 16.84 -19.76 -5.40
CA PHE A 156 17.76 -19.17 -4.44
C PHE A 156 18.89 -20.10 -3.99
N ALA A 157 20.05 -19.52 -3.68
CA ALA A 157 21.16 -20.25 -3.07
C ALA A 157 20.90 -20.57 -1.59
N SER A 158 21.11 -21.83 -1.18
CA SER A 158 21.12 -22.21 0.25
C SER A 158 21.82 -23.53 0.51
N HIS A 159 22.84 -23.49 1.37
CA HIS A 159 23.57 -24.66 1.87
C HIS A 159 22.89 -25.33 3.07
N SER A 160 21.87 -24.68 3.66
CA SER A 160 21.23 -25.14 4.90
C SER A 160 19.76 -25.48 4.68
N GLU A 161 19.38 -26.70 5.06
CA GLU A 161 17.98 -27.15 5.07
C GLU A 161 17.12 -26.37 6.06
N GLN A 162 17.70 -25.91 7.18
CA GLN A 162 16.96 -25.07 8.14
C GLN A 162 16.58 -23.73 7.50
N ARG A 163 17.49 -23.15 6.71
CA ARG A 163 17.22 -21.93 5.94
C ARG A 163 16.18 -22.18 4.85
N LEU A 164 16.23 -23.32 4.16
CA LEU A 164 15.20 -23.75 3.20
C LEU A 164 13.81 -23.80 3.87
N VAL A 165 13.69 -24.47 5.02
CA VAL A 165 12.41 -24.58 5.73
C VAL A 165 11.89 -23.22 6.17
N ALA A 166 12.74 -22.36 6.74
CA ALA A 166 12.36 -21.00 7.12
C ALA A 166 11.87 -20.19 5.90
N ARG A 167 12.57 -20.32 4.77
CA ARG A 167 12.23 -19.70 3.49
C ARG A 167 10.89 -20.18 2.95
N LEU A 168 10.64 -21.48 2.92
CA LEU A 168 9.36 -22.04 2.50
C LEU A 168 8.19 -21.55 3.38
N ARG A 169 8.39 -21.36 4.70
CA ARG A 169 7.35 -20.76 5.55
C ARG A 169 7.04 -19.32 5.17
N THR A 170 8.06 -18.50 4.94
CA THR A 170 7.84 -17.11 4.49
C THR A 170 7.23 -17.04 3.10
N LEU A 171 7.58 -17.97 2.20
CA LEU A 171 6.96 -18.11 0.89
C LEU A 171 5.48 -18.48 1.02
N ARG A 172 5.13 -19.42 1.90
CA ARG A 172 3.73 -19.74 2.21
C ARG A 172 2.95 -18.51 2.68
N SER A 173 3.53 -17.68 3.54
CA SER A 173 2.87 -16.44 3.97
C SER A 173 2.63 -15.46 2.81
N LEU A 174 3.60 -15.32 1.90
CA LEU A 174 3.46 -14.51 0.70
C LEU A 174 2.33 -15.04 -0.19
N LEU A 175 2.38 -16.32 -0.52
CA LEU A 175 1.38 -17.04 -1.32
C LEU A 175 -0.03 -16.86 -0.74
N GLN A 176 -0.21 -17.08 0.56
CA GLN A 176 -1.50 -16.88 1.23
C GLN A 176 -1.99 -15.42 1.14
N SER A 177 -1.10 -14.44 1.20
CA SER A 177 -1.46 -13.03 1.04
C SER A 177 -1.90 -12.69 -0.39
N LEU A 178 -1.25 -13.30 -1.38
CA LEU A 178 -1.57 -13.15 -2.80
C LEU A 178 -2.90 -13.85 -3.16
N CYS A 179 -3.14 -15.08 -2.69
CA CYS A 179 -4.41 -15.77 -2.93
C CYS A 179 -5.61 -15.03 -2.33
N ARG A 180 -5.43 -14.42 -1.14
CA ARG A 180 -6.46 -13.56 -0.54
C ARG A 180 -6.78 -12.31 -1.37
N ALA A 181 -5.95 -11.97 -2.38
CA ALA A 181 -6.20 -10.83 -3.27
C ALA A 181 -7.30 -11.06 -4.27
N GLN A 182 -7.46 -12.28 -4.75
CA GLN A 182 -8.55 -12.61 -5.69
C GLN A 182 -9.94 -12.51 -5.04
N GLY A 183 -10.02 -12.47 -3.70
CA GLY A 183 -11.26 -12.22 -2.98
C GLY A 183 -11.79 -10.79 -3.17
N ASN A 184 -12.65 -10.33 -2.25
CA ASN A 184 -13.32 -9.02 -2.34
C ASN A 184 -12.31 -7.84 -2.43
N LEU A 185 -11.96 -7.45 -3.66
CA LEU A 185 -10.96 -6.44 -4.01
C LEU A 185 -11.27 -5.10 -3.33
N ALA A 186 -12.54 -4.68 -3.37
CA ALA A 186 -12.96 -3.42 -2.79
C ALA A 186 -12.74 -3.37 -1.28
N VAL A 187 -13.03 -4.47 -0.56
CA VAL A 187 -12.77 -4.56 0.89
C VAL A 187 -11.27 -4.45 1.19
N ARG A 188 -10.40 -5.01 0.34
CA ARG A 188 -8.94 -4.89 0.50
C ARG A 188 -8.44 -3.49 0.19
N LEU A 189 -8.87 -2.89 -0.91
CA LEU A 189 -8.55 -1.50 -1.25
C LEU A 189 -8.99 -0.54 -0.14
N LEU A 190 -10.21 -0.70 0.38
CA LEU A 190 -10.70 0.09 1.50
C LEU A 190 -9.85 -0.09 2.76
N ARG A 191 -9.39 -1.31 3.03
CA ARG A 191 -8.50 -1.59 4.16
C ARG A 191 -7.14 -0.91 3.98
N ASN A 192 -6.55 -0.98 2.78
CA ASN A 192 -5.27 -0.32 2.47
C ASN A 192 -5.42 1.20 2.55
N ALA A 193 -6.47 1.76 1.95
CA ALA A 193 -6.84 3.16 2.05
C ALA A 193 -6.96 3.66 3.51
N ALA A 194 -7.51 2.84 4.41
CA ALA A 194 -7.74 3.23 5.79
C ALA A 194 -6.54 3.01 6.73
N ARG A 195 -5.66 2.04 6.46
CA ARG A 195 -4.69 1.54 7.45
C ARG A 195 -3.26 1.42 6.96
N ASP A 196 -2.98 1.63 5.68
CA ASP A 196 -1.61 1.52 5.19
C ASP A 196 -0.74 2.62 5.84
N PRO A 197 0.47 2.30 6.34
CA PRO A 197 1.34 3.32 6.93
C PRO A 197 1.76 4.39 5.92
N VAL A 198 1.88 4.03 4.63
CA VAL A 198 2.35 4.95 3.59
C VAL A 198 1.18 5.79 3.06
N ALA A 199 1.28 7.11 3.20
CA ALA A 199 0.21 8.03 2.82
C ALA A 199 -0.19 7.90 1.34
N GLN A 200 0.80 7.78 0.45
CA GLN A 200 0.56 7.67 -0.98
C GLN A 200 -0.14 6.34 -1.33
N VAL A 201 0.18 5.23 -0.65
CA VAL A 201 -0.55 3.96 -0.82
C VAL A 201 -2.00 4.11 -0.38
N ARG A 202 -2.26 4.82 0.74
CA ARG A 202 -3.63 5.10 1.19
C ARG A 202 -4.41 5.87 0.12
N THR A 203 -3.79 6.94 -0.40
CA THR A 203 -4.34 7.75 -1.49
C THR A 203 -4.70 6.90 -2.70
N LEU A 204 -3.71 6.17 -3.24
CA LEU A 204 -3.86 5.45 -4.50
C LEU A 204 -4.85 4.29 -4.37
N SER A 205 -4.89 3.64 -3.21
CA SER A 205 -5.89 2.61 -2.91
C SER A 205 -7.31 3.18 -2.86
N LEU A 206 -7.49 4.38 -2.28
CA LEU A 206 -8.79 5.05 -2.23
C LEU A 206 -9.23 5.51 -3.61
N LEU A 207 -8.31 6.06 -4.42
CA LEU A 207 -8.60 6.53 -5.76
C LEU A 207 -9.08 5.37 -6.64
N THR A 208 -8.33 4.27 -6.67
CA THR A 208 -8.72 3.06 -7.42
C THR A 208 -10.03 2.45 -6.92
N LEU A 209 -10.30 2.54 -5.61
CA LEU A 209 -11.58 2.09 -5.07
C LEU A 209 -12.75 2.93 -5.61
N LEU A 210 -12.61 4.26 -5.63
CA LEU A 210 -13.64 5.18 -6.11
C LEU A 210 -13.86 5.07 -7.64
N GLU A 211 -12.82 4.78 -8.41
CA GLU A 211 -12.89 4.66 -9.86
C GLU A 211 -13.43 3.31 -10.37
N GLY A 212 -13.54 2.29 -9.50
CA GLY A 212 -13.85 0.93 -9.96
C GLY A 212 -14.76 0.13 -9.03
N PRO A 213 -14.21 -0.77 -8.20
CA PRO A 213 -14.97 -1.87 -7.61
C PRO A 213 -15.88 -1.47 -6.43
N LEU A 214 -16.15 -0.17 -6.26
CA LEU A 214 -16.96 0.38 -5.17
C LEU A 214 -18.35 -0.26 -5.05
N GLN A 215 -18.95 -0.63 -6.18
CA GLN A 215 -20.28 -1.27 -6.26
C GLN A 215 -20.33 -2.64 -5.56
N THR A 216 -19.18 -3.29 -5.34
CA THR A 216 -19.09 -4.60 -4.67
C THR A 216 -19.10 -4.52 -3.14
N LEU A 217 -19.09 -3.31 -2.58
CA LEU A 217 -19.20 -3.07 -1.15
C LEU A 217 -20.65 -3.02 -0.68
N ASP A 218 -20.89 -3.39 0.57
CA ASP A 218 -22.14 -3.06 1.25
C ASP A 218 -22.33 -1.53 1.35
N ALA A 219 -23.59 -1.09 1.43
CA ALA A 219 -23.94 0.33 1.44
C ALA A 219 -23.20 1.13 2.52
N ARG A 220 -23.00 0.55 3.72
CA ARG A 220 -22.30 1.19 4.83
C ARG A 220 -20.83 1.45 4.50
N ARG A 221 -20.13 0.47 3.93
CA ARG A 221 -18.72 0.58 3.53
C ARG A 221 -18.55 1.50 2.33
N ARG A 222 -19.44 1.41 1.34
CA ARG A 222 -19.47 2.30 0.18
C ARG A 222 -19.62 3.76 0.63
N ARG A 223 -20.63 4.06 1.45
CA ARG A 223 -20.84 5.39 2.04
C ARG A 223 -19.58 5.90 2.74
N ARG A 224 -18.99 5.07 3.60
CA ARG A 224 -17.76 5.43 4.33
C ARG A 224 -16.62 5.76 3.36
N ALA A 225 -16.40 4.96 2.33
CA ALA A 225 -15.33 5.19 1.35
C ALA A 225 -15.52 6.52 0.61
N ILE A 226 -16.74 6.81 0.17
CA ILE A 226 -17.09 8.07 -0.53
C ILE A 226 -16.86 9.27 0.38
N LEU A 227 -17.33 9.23 1.64
CA LEU A 227 -17.15 10.33 2.59
C LEU A 227 -15.66 10.56 2.94
N VAL A 228 -14.87 9.50 3.06
CA VAL A 228 -13.41 9.61 3.28
C VAL A 228 -12.73 10.23 2.06
N GLY A 229 -13.13 9.83 0.84
CA GLY A 229 -12.61 10.40 -0.41
C GLY A 229 -12.95 11.89 -0.56
N ALA A 230 -14.20 12.26 -0.30
CA ALA A 230 -14.66 13.64 -0.33
C ALA A 230 -14.01 14.51 0.76
N GLY A 231 -13.63 13.94 1.90
CA GLY A 231 -12.93 14.64 2.96
C GLY A 231 -11.40 14.75 2.79
N HIS A 232 -10.84 14.19 1.71
CA HIS A 232 -9.41 14.02 1.60
C HIS A 232 -8.67 15.32 1.21
N PRO A 233 -7.46 15.59 1.76
CA PRO A 233 -6.69 16.80 1.44
C PRO A 233 -6.23 16.88 -0.02
N GLN A 234 -6.10 15.75 -0.73
CA GLN A 234 -5.71 15.75 -2.14
C GLN A 234 -6.90 15.95 -3.08
N ALA A 235 -6.78 16.90 -4.01
CA ALA A 235 -7.85 17.30 -4.92
C ALA A 235 -8.30 16.20 -5.89
N SER A 236 -7.38 15.33 -6.35
CA SER A 236 -7.71 14.21 -7.24
C SER A 236 -8.72 13.24 -6.62
N LEU A 237 -8.57 12.95 -5.32
CA LEU A 237 -9.51 12.11 -4.57
C LEU A 237 -10.86 12.77 -4.36
N ARG A 238 -10.88 14.07 -4.04
CA ARG A 238 -12.13 14.84 -3.95
C ARG A 238 -12.88 14.83 -5.28
N LYS A 239 -12.16 15.08 -6.39
CA LYS A 239 -12.72 15.04 -7.74
C LYS A 239 -13.31 13.68 -8.09
N ALA A 240 -12.63 12.58 -7.77
CA ALA A 240 -13.14 11.23 -7.99
C ALA A 240 -14.36 10.90 -7.09
N ALA A 241 -14.37 11.40 -5.85
CA ALA A 241 -15.46 11.16 -4.90
C ALA A 241 -16.72 11.99 -5.18
N ALA A 242 -16.59 13.17 -5.82
CA ALA A 242 -17.68 14.11 -6.05
C ALA A 242 -18.92 13.50 -6.74
N PRO A 243 -18.82 12.84 -7.92
CA PRO A 243 -20.00 12.27 -8.58
C PRO A 243 -20.66 11.17 -7.75
N LEU A 244 -19.87 10.41 -6.98
CA LEU A 244 -20.37 9.36 -6.11
C LEU A 244 -21.11 9.93 -4.89
N LEU A 245 -20.61 11.05 -4.35
CA LEU A 245 -21.26 11.77 -3.25
C LEU A 245 -22.61 12.35 -3.68
N VAL A 246 -22.68 12.94 -4.88
CA VAL A 246 -23.96 13.38 -5.48
C VAL A 246 -24.92 12.20 -5.64
N GLY A 247 -24.41 11.04 -6.09
CA GLY A 247 -25.18 9.80 -6.16
C GLY A 247 -25.79 9.39 -4.81
N LEU A 248 -25.02 9.43 -3.72
CA LEU A 248 -25.51 9.12 -2.36
C LEU A 248 -26.62 10.08 -1.89
N LEU A 249 -26.50 11.36 -2.24
CA LEU A 249 -27.52 12.36 -1.89
C LEU A 249 -28.82 12.12 -2.68
N ASN A 250 -28.71 11.79 -3.96
CA ASN A 250 -29.86 11.53 -4.81
C ASN A 250 -30.61 10.24 -4.42
N THR A 251 -29.93 9.25 -3.83
CA THR A 251 -30.56 8.03 -3.33
C THR A 251 -31.04 8.14 -1.87
N ALA A 252 -30.88 9.31 -1.24
CA ALA A 252 -31.14 9.54 0.18
C ALA A 252 -30.41 8.54 1.11
N GLU A 253 -29.30 7.94 0.66
CA GLU A 253 -28.43 7.09 1.50
C GLU A 253 -27.71 7.92 2.59
N VAL A 254 -27.64 9.24 2.37
CA VAL A 254 -27.09 10.25 3.28
C VAL A 254 -27.93 11.52 3.19
N ALA A 255 -28.34 12.04 4.34
CA ALA A 255 -28.93 13.37 4.44
C ALA A 255 -27.85 14.44 4.22
N PHE A 256 -28.16 15.48 3.45
CA PHE A 256 -27.21 16.57 3.15
C PHE A 256 -26.67 17.21 4.43
N GLU A 257 -27.51 17.31 5.45
CA GLU A 257 -27.22 17.87 6.77
C GLU A 257 -26.21 17.03 7.57
N ALA A 258 -26.11 15.73 7.28
CA ALA A 258 -25.20 14.81 7.96
C ALA A 258 -23.81 14.77 7.31
N LEU A 259 -23.58 15.54 6.24
CA LEU A 259 -22.28 15.59 5.58
C LEU A 259 -21.24 16.30 6.47
N PRO A 260 -20.02 15.75 6.58
CA PRO A 260 -18.93 16.46 7.23
C PRO A 260 -18.51 17.69 6.40
N GLU A 261 -18.01 18.72 7.07
CA GLU A 261 -17.58 20.00 6.45
C GLU A 261 -16.71 19.81 5.20
N ARG A 262 -15.71 18.92 5.26
CA ARG A 262 -14.82 18.67 4.10
C ARG A 262 -15.53 18.01 2.91
N ALA A 263 -16.58 17.23 3.14
CA ALA A 263 -17.38 16.70 2.04
C ALA A 263 -18.22 17.80 1.38
N LEU A 264 -18.67 18.80 2.15
CA LEU A 264 -19.33 19.99 1.61
C LEU A 264 -18.35 20.82 0.75
N TRP A 265 -17.07 20.94 1.13
CA TRP A 265 -16.06 21.55 0.26
C TRP A 265 -15.93 20.84 -1.09
N THR A 266 -16.01 19.51 -1.09
CA THR A 266 -16.01 18.73 -2.34
C THR A 266 -17.23 19.03 -3.20
N LEU A 267 -18.42 19.14 -2.61
CA LEU A 267 -19.63 19.50 -3.34
C LEU A 267 -19.60 20.95 -3.84
N LEU A 268 -19.05 21.87 -3.06
CA LEU A 268 -18.85 23.26 -3.47
C LEU A 268 -17.93 23.34 -4.70
N ALA A 269 -16.80 22.61 -4.70
CA ALA A 269 -15.82 22.66 -5.77
C ALA A 269 -16.24 21.88 -7.04
N PHE A 270 -16.94 20.74 -6.90
CA PHE A 270 -17.14 19.78 -7.99
C PHE A 270 -18.59 19.31 -8.19
N GLY A 271 -19.53 19.79 -7.38
CA GLY A 271 -20.95 19.47 -7.52
C GLY A 271 -21.59 20.16 -8.73
N ASP A 272 -22.80 19.72 -9.09
CA ASP A 272 -23.64 20.49 -10.01
C ASP A 272 -24.08 21.82 -9.38
N PRO A 273 -24.51 22.82 -10.16
CA PRO A 273 -24.80 24.16 -9.66
C PRO A 273 -25.80 24.21 -8.50
N ALA A 274 -26.80 23.32 -8.47
CA ALA A 274 -27.77 23.28 -7.38
C ALA A 274 -27.11 22.76 -6.09
N ARG A 275 -26.32 21.70 -6.19
CA ARG A 275 -25.57 21.14 -5.05
C ARG A 275 -24.47 22.07 -4.55
N GLN A 276 -23.86 22.88 -5.40
CA GLN A 276 -22.91 23.92 -4.99
C GLN A 276 -23.57 24.98 -4.11
N VAL A 277 -24.75 25.47 -4.51
CA VAL A 277 -25.53 26.43 -3.72
C VAL A 277 -25.94 25.84 -2.37
N GLU A 278 -26.46 24.61 -2.37
CA GLU A 278 -26.84 23.90 -1.14
C GLU A 278 -25.63 23.69 -0.21
N ALA A 279 -24.47 23.34 -0.78
CA ALA A 279 -23.22 23.18 -0.04
C ALA A 279 -22.76 24.50 0.58
N ALA A 280 -22.82 25.61 -0.16
CA ALA A 280 -22.50 26.94 0.35
C ALA A 280 -23.38 27.30 1.55
N HIS A 281 -24.71 27.16 1.41
CA HIS A 281 -25.64 27.41 2.53
C HIS A 281 -25.33 26.55 3.76
N ARG A 282 -25.08 25.25 3.56
CA ARG A 282 -24.76 24.35 4.68
C ARG A 282 -23.43 24.72 5.33
N LEU A 283 -22.41 25.08 4.55
CA LEU A 283 -21.14 25.57 5.07
C LEU A 283 -21.32 26.85 5.90
N GLY A 284 -22.24 27.74 5.53
CA GLY A 284 -22.60 28.88 6.38
C GLY A 284 -23.06 28.47 7.78
N ALA A 285 -23.87 27.40 7.83
CA ALA A 285 -24.45 26.89 9.07
C ALA A 285 -23.51 26.02 9.93
N VAL A 286 -22.60 25.25 9.32
CA VAL A 286 -21.74 24.28 10.06
C VAL A 286 -20.25 24.49 9.90
N GLY A 287 -19.81 25.24 8.90
CA GLY A 287 -18.40 25.45 8.59
C GLY A 287 -17.68 26.32 9.62
N GLY A 288 -16.37 26.16 9.73
CA GLY A 288 -15.49 27.01 10.52
C GLY A 288 -14.74 28.04 9.67
N ALA A 289 -13.74 28.70 10.26
CA ALA A 289 -12.88 29.67 9.57
C ALA A 289 -12.20 29.06 8.33
N ASP A 290 -11.83 27.78 8.37
CA ASP A 290 -11.23 27.04 7.25
C ASP A 290 -12.15 26.92 6.02
N SER A 291 -13.47 27.12 6.19
CA SER A 291 -14.43 27.15 5.08
C SER A 291 -14.47 28.47 4.34
N VAL A 292 -13.95 29.57 4.91
CA VAL A 292 -14.03 30.90 4.28
C VAL A 292 -13.21 30.98 2.99
N PRO A 293 -11.95 30.51 2.91
CA PRO A 293 -11.17 30.59 1.68
C PRO A 293 -11.86 29.96 0.45
N PRO A 294 -12.34 28.70 0.47
CA PRO A 294 -13.02 28.13 -0.70
C PRO A 294 -14.35 28.83 -1.00
N LEU A 295 -15.06 29.38 -0.01
CA LEU A 295 -16.27 30.17 -0.26
C LEU A 295 -15.93 31.51 -0.94
N ALA A 296 -14.85 32.17 -0.53
CA ALA A 296 -14.41 33.44 -1.09
C ALA A 296 -14.06 33.31 -2.58
N GLU A 297 -13.36 32.23 -2.95
CA GLU A 297 -13.08 31.89 -4.35
C GLU A 297 -14.36 31.90 -5.22
N HIS A 298 -15.47 31.37 -4.69
CA HIS A 298 -16.76 31.36 -5.40
C HIS A 298 -17.53 32.68 -5.30
N ALA A 299 -17.39 33.43 -4.21
CA ALA A 299 -18.02 34.74 -4.04
C ALA A 299 -17.45 35.79 -5.02
N ASP A 300 -16.16 35.69 -5.32
CA ASP A 300 -15.41 36.64 -6.15
C ASP A 300 -15.16 36.14 -7.58
N ALA A 301 -15.42 34.85 -7.86
CA ALA A 301 -15.22 34.27 -9.18
C ALA A 301 -15.89 35.10 -10.28
N PHE A 302 -15.13 35.54 -11.29
CA PHE A 302 -15.70 36.28 -12.42
C PHE A 302 -16.76 35.43 -13.15
N PHE A 303 -16.46 34.14 -13.34
CA PHE A 303 -17.34 33.16 -13.96
C PHE A 303 -18.02 32.29 -12.89
N GLY A 304 -19.30 32.53 -12.63
CA GLY A 304 -20.11 31.77 -11.68
C GLY A 304 -21.58 32.19 -11.74
N THR A 305 -22.49 31.31 -11.30
CA THR A 305 -23.92 31.66 -11.23
C THR A 305 -24.14 32.71 -10.14
N GLY A 306 -25.03 33.68 -10.39
CA GLY A 306 -25.36 34.71 -9.39
C GLY A 306 -25.84 34.09 -8.07
N ALA A 307 -26.60 32.98 -8.15
CA ALA A 307 -27.08 32.25 -6.98
C ALA A 307 -25.93 31.71 -6.10
N LEU A 308 -24.90 31.12 -6.71
CA LEU A 308 -23.75 30.59 -5.95
C LEU A 308 -22.96 31.71 -5.28
N LYS A 309 -22.72 32.83 -5.97
CA LYS A 309 -22.05 34.00 -5.40
C LYS A 309 -22.78 34.52 -4.16
N THR A 310 -24.10 34.70 -4.29
CA THR A 310 -24.96 35.16 -3.19
C THR A 310 -24.93 34.18 -2.02
N ALA A 311 -25.07 32.88 -2.28
CA ALA A 311 -25.02 31.85 -1.26
C ALA A 311 -23.65 31.80 -0.56
N ALA A 312 -22.55 31.94 -1.30
CA ALA A 312 -21.19 31.95 -0.74
C ALA A 312 -20.95 33.16 0.16
N ARG A 313 -21.35 34.37 -0.26
CA ARG A 313 -21.25 35.58 0.58
C ARG A 313 -22.07 35.47 1.85
N ALA A 314 -23.31 34.99 1.74
CA ALA A 314 -24.16 34.74 2.90
C ALA A 314 -23.54 33.71 3.86
N ALA A 315 -22.92 32.65 3.34
CA ALA A 315 -22.24 31.65 4.14
C ALA A 315 -21.01 32.21 4.86
N ILE A 316 -20.19 33.02 4.19
CA ILE A 316 -19.05 33.71 4.81
C ILE A 316 -19.52 34.61 5.95
N ALA A 317 -20.55 35.42 5.73
CA ALA A 317 -21.11 36.29 6.76
C ALA A 317 -21.58 35.49 7.99
N GLN A 318 -22.30 34.38 7.78
CA GLN A 318 -22.73 33.50 8.88
C GLN A 318 -21.57 32.85 9.63
N ILE A 319 -20.51 32.44 8.93
CA ILE A 319 -19.31 31.89 9.58
C ILE A 319 -18.64 32.97 10.43
N LEU A 320 -18.46 34.17 9.87
CA LEU A 320 -17.83 35.29 10.56
C LEU A 320 -18.66 35.77 11.75
N GLU A 321 -19.99 35.79 11.67
CA GLU A 321 -20.86 36.14 12.80
C GLU A 321 -20.72 35.13 13.95
N ARG A 322 -20.71 33.82 13.63
CA ARG A 322 -20.59 32.75 14.64
C ARG A 322 -19.20 32.63 15.26
N THR A 323 -18.15 32.82 14.45
CA THR A 323 -16.75 32.74 14.90
C THR A 323 -16.24 34.08 15.47
N GLY A 324 -16.89 35.19 15.07
CA GLY A 324 -16.52 36.59 15.31
C GLY A 324 -17.11 37.22 16.57
N GLY A 325 -17.17 36.45 17.66
CA GLY A 325 -16.85 37.00 18.99
C GLY A 325 -15.40 37.52 19.08
N LEU A 326 -14.60 37.38 18.02
CA LEU A 326 -13.30 38.02 17.82
C LEU A 326 -13.49 39.45 17.28
N ARG A 327 -13.78 40.37 18.22
CA ARG A 327 -13.72 41.85 18.16
C ARG A 327 -13.67 42.47 16.76
N SER A 328 -14.83 42.97 16.38
CA SER A 328 -15.15 43.95 15.33
C SER A 328 -14.27 45.21 15.34
N GLY A 329 -12.99 45.08 14.99
CA GLY A 329 -12.06 46.21 14.90
C GLY A 329 -11.11 46.21 13.69
N GLY A 330 -11.05 45.14 12.88
CA GLY A 330 -9.97 45.00 11.90
C GLY A 330 -10.35 44.79 10.43
N LEU A 331 -11.61 44.51 10.10
CA LEU A 331 -12.00 44.18 8.72
C LEU A 331 -13.29 44.90 8.34
N SER A 332 -13.16 46.17 8.00
CA SER A 332 -14.23 46.91 7.33
C SER A 332 -14.19 46.53 5.85
N LEU A 333 -15.11 45.67 5.41
CA LEU A 333 -15.40 45.47 3.99
C LEU A 333 -16.00 46.78 3.47
N ALA A 334 -15.18 47.64 2.87
CA ALA A 334 -15.66 48.84 2.19
C ALA A 334 -16.45 48.39 0.96
N GLU A 335 -17.75 48.68 0.97
CA GLU A 335 -18.73 48.05 0.07
C GLU A 335 -18.66 48.54 -1.39
N ASP A 336 -17.81 49.50 -1.76
CA ASP A 336 -18.02 50.17 -3.06
C ASP A 336 -16.83 50.84 -3.77
N GLN A 337 -15.58 50.49 -3.49
CA GLN A 337 -14.47 51.04 -4.30
C GLN A 337 -13.45 49.97 -4.70
N ALA A 338 -13.25 49.85 -6.01
CA ALA A 338 -12.10 49.20 -6.61
C ALA A 338 -10.82 49.93 -6.14
N GLY A 339 -10.24 49.47 -5.04
CA GLY A 339 -9.10 50.13 -4.41
C GLY A 339 -8.40 49.21 -3.41
N GLU A 340 -7.18 48.82 -3.79
CA GLU A 340 -6.02 48.45 -2.98
C GLU A 340 -6.23 48.07 -1.50
N LEU A 341 -5.87 46.83 -1.17
CA LEU A 341 -5.66 46.36 0.19
C LEU A 341 -4.46 47.09 0.80
N SER A 342 -4.71 48.20 1.49
CA SER A 342 -3.71 48.84 2.34
C SER A 342 -3.59 48.04 3.64
N LEU A 343 -2.51 47.26 3.76
CA LEU A 343 -2.07 46.71 5.04
C LEU A 343 -1.64 47.91 5.90
N LEU A 344 -2.52 48.34 6.81
CA LEU A 344 -2.16 49.23 7.90
C LEU A 344 -1.00 48.58 8.66
N GLY A 345 0.20 49.10 8.41
CA GLY A 345 1.40 48.76 9.17
C GLY A 345 1.08 48.98 10.63
N GLN A 346 1.11 47.89 11.40
CA GLN A 346 1.27 47.98 12.84
C GLN A 346 2.47 48.87 13.10
N GLY A 347 2.21 50.02 13.72
CA GLY A 347 3.24 50.85 14.31
C GLY A 347 4.10 49.95 15.19
N LEU A 348 5.35 49.79 14.77
CA LEU A 348 6.43 49.44 15.65
C LEU A 348 6.57 50.65 16.57
N ASP A 349 5.89 50.60 17.70
CA ASP A 349 6.30 51.40 18.85
C ASP A 349 7.63 50.78 19.32
N ASP A 350 8.70 51.47 18.89
CA ASP A 350 10.05 51.37 19.44
C ASP A 350 9.99 51.73 20.92
N ASP A 351 9.81 50.73 21.79
CA ASP A 351 10.23 50.84 23.20
C ASP A 351 11.56 50.08 23.34
N ASP A 352 12.62 50.85 23.11
CA ASP A 352 13.92 50.74 23.77
C ASP A 352 13.70 50.49 25.27
N ASP A 353 14.05 49.30 25.76
CA ASP A 353 14.44 49.14 27.15
C ASP A 353 15.65 48.20 27.26
N LEU A 354 16.78 48.89 27.41
CA LEU A 354 18.08 48.44 27.87
C LEU A 354 17.95 47.64 29.18
N VAL A 355 18.42 46.39 29.19
CA VAL A 355 18.97 45.78 30.41
C VAL A 355 20.24 45.01 30.03
N GLU A 356 21.38 45.70 30.16
CA GLU A 356 22.63 45.09 30.57
C GLU A 356 22.45 44.49 31.96
N ASP A 357 22.81 43.21 32.16
CA ASP A 357 23.73 42.80 33.23
C ASP A 357 23.93 41.27 33.33
N ALA A 358 25.21 40.93 33.52
CA ALA A 358 25.85 39.68 34.00
C ALA A 358 26.04 38.49 33.04
#